data_AF-A3QR51-F1
#
_entry.id   AF-A3QR51-F1
#
_cell.length_a   1.000
_cell.length_b   1.000
_cell.length_c   1.000
_cell.angle_alpha   90.00
_cell.angle_beta   90.00
_cell.angle_gamma   90.00
#
_symmetry.space_group_name_H-M   'P 1'
#
loop_
_entity.id
_entity.type
_entity.pdbx_description
1 polymer ?
#
loop_
_entity_poly.entity_id
_entity_poly.type
_entity_poly.pdbx_seq_one_letter_code
_entity_poly.pdbx_strand_id
1 'polypeptide(L)'
;RKGKAQVENIERFSLSSYPDSSFDVAMSGLIQPCSFLHPTDCLGKICRILKPNGSMVVQEPVNESPESAQLKRKEQLISTIKLSGFVDISQPEKIELSSEDIESIQNLSLTKEFQVVKITSKKPNYEVGSTSQLKISFGKKKVDKSQEYVAKLWTLSTFDMLDDDIQLVDDDALLDADDLTTPDPLPLNSTCGYGPNKNKACTICSCGRA
;
A
#
# COMPACT_ATOMS: atom_id res chain seq x y z
N ARG A 1 14.20 7.47 36.02
CA ARG A 1 13.43 7.89 34.81
C ARG A 1 11.95 7.70 35.12
N LYS A 2 11.12 8.74 34.98
CA LYS A 2 9.66 8.63 35.08
C LYS A 2 9.10 8.51 33.66
N GLY A 3 8.37 7.45 33.37
CA GLY A 3 7.66 7.25 32.09
C GLY A 3 6.16 7.19 32.35
N LYS A 4 5.36 7.74 31.44
CA LYS A 4 3.89 7.62 31.48
C LYS A 4 3.51 6.47 30.56
N ALA A 5 2.91 5.43 31.11
CA ALA A 5 2.31 4.34 30.34
C ALA A 5 0.80 4.61 30.20
N GLN A 6 0.25 4.38 29.01
CA GLN A 6 -1.18 4.37 28.77
C GLN A 6 -1.55 3.02 28.16
N VAL A 7 -2.58 2.38 28.72
CA VAL A 7 -3.07 1.09 28.28
C VAL A 7 -4.38 1.32 27.55
N GLU A 8 -4.55 0.66 26.42
CA GLU A 8 -5.78 0.71 25.64
C GLU A 8 -6.25 -0.68 25.27
N ASN A 9 -7.57 -0.79 25.11
CA ASN A 9 -8.17 -1.98 24.53
C ASN A 9 -8.16 -1.84 22.99
N ILE A 10 -7.74 -2.88 22.29
CA ILE A 10 -7.54 -2.84 20.84
C ILE A 10 -8.84 -2.62 20.04
N GLU A 11 -9.98 -3.09 20.54
CA GLU A 11 -11.29 -2.89 19.92
C GLU A 11 -11.74 -1.43 20.07
N ARG A 12 -11.37 -0.80 21.19
CA ARG A 12 -11.65 0.62 21.45
C ARG A 12 -10.61 1.56 20.86
N PHE A 13 -9.42 1.07 20.55
CA PHE A 13 -8.35 1.86 19.96
C PHE A 13 -8.81 2.54 18.67
N SER A 14 -9.68 1.89 17.90
CA SER A 14 -10.24 2.49 16.70
C SER A 14 -11.11 3.73 16.93
N LEU A 15 -11.72 3.86 18.11
CA LEU A 15 -12.56 4.98 18.54
C LEU A 15 -11.77 6.03 19.33
N SER A 16 -10.52 5.72 19.68
CA SER A 16 -9.68 6.62 20.45
C SER A 16 -9.25 7.82 19.63
N SER A 17 -9.23 8.99 20.25
CA SER A 17 -8.84 10.27 19.63
C SER A 17 -7.50 10.75 20.16
N TYR A 18 -6.49 9.87 20.17
CA TYR A 18 -5.14 10.24 20.57
C TYR A 18 -4.56 11.30 19.62
N PRO A 19 -3.87 12.33 20.14
CA PRO A 19 -3.14 13.27 19.32
C PRO A 19 -2.04 12.57 18.53
N ASP A 20 -1.77 13.08 17.33
CA ASP A 20 -0.68 12.64 16.47
C ASP A 20 0.66 12.86 17.19
N SER A 21 1.62 11.98 16.96
CA SER A 21 2.99 12.12 17.49
C SER A 21 3.06 12.39 19.01
N SER A 22 2.26 11.67 19.80
CA SER A 22 2.20 11.81 21.26
C SER A 22 3.06 10.79 22.00
N PHE A 23 3.33 9.62 21.41
CA PHE A 23 4.02 8.51 22.06
C PHE A 23 5.42 8.26 21.49
N ASP A 24 6.36 7.91 22.36
CA ASP A 24 7.73 7.53 21.96
C ASP A 24 7.83 6.04 21.60
N VAL A 25 7.04 5.19 22.28
CA VAL A 25 7.03 3.74 22.12
C VAL A 25 5.60 3.22 22.14
N ALA A 26 5.28 2.30 21.23
CA ALA A 26 4.02 1.56 21.20
C ALA A 26 4.31 0.06 21.30
N MET A 27 3.52 -0.66 22.10
CA MET A 27 3.63 -2.11 22.29
C MET A 27 2.24 -2.70 22.05
N SER A 28 2.11 -3.59 21.06
CA SER A 28 0.81 -4.20 20.69
C SER A 28 0.90 -5.71 20.62
N GLY A 29 -0.08 -6.40 21.19
CA GLY A 29 -0.14 -7.88 21.20
C GLY A 29 0.74 -8.55 22.25
N LEU A 30 1.34 -7.81 23.19
CA LEU A 30 2.25 -8.36 24.22
C LEU A 30 1.54 -9.00 25.42
N ILE A 31 0.23 -8.77 25.56
CA ILE A 31 -0.54 -9.32 26.68
C ILE A 31 -0.95 -10.74 26.28
N GLN A 32 -0.55 -11.72 27.08
CA GLN A 32 -0.93 -13.12 26.91
C GLN A 32 -2.46 -13.26 26.89
N PRO A 33 -3.00 -14.07 25.97
CA PRO A 33 -2.31 -15.07 25.14
C PRO A 33 -1.79 -14.56 23.78
N CYS A 34 -1.52 -13.26 23.59
CA CYS A 34 -0.94 -12.71 22.34
C CYS A 34 -1.68 -13.12 21.06
N SER A 35 -3.01 -13.25 21.10
CA SER A 35 -3.83 -13.82 20.01
C SER A 35 -4.29 -12.82 18.96
N PHE A 36 -3.93 -11.54 19.09
CA PHE A 36 -4.45 -10.48 18.24
C PHE A 36 -3.71 -10.41 16.89
N LEU A 37 -4.49 -10.39 15.80
CA LEU A 37 -4.00 -10.20 14.43
C LEU A 37 -4.11 -8.73 14.05
N HIS A 38 -3.00 -8.09 13.68
CA HIS A 38 -2.97 -6.65 13.42
C HIS A 38 -3.35 -6.34 11.96
N PRO A 39 -4.53 -5.74 11.68
CA PRO A 39 -4.83 -5.23 10.35
C PRO A 39 -4.00 -3.98 10.05
N THR A 40 -3.82 -3.67 8.76
CA THR A 40 -3.07 -2.48 8.30
C THR A 40 -3.59 -1.18 8.93
N ASP A 41 -4.92 -1.04 9.07
CA ASP A 41 -5.54 0.15 9.67
C ASP A 41 -5.16 0.36 11.14
N CYS A 42 -5.06 -0.73 11.90
CA CYS A 42 -4.63 -0.69 13.29
C CYS A 42 -3.18 -0.21 13.40
N LEU A 43 -2.29 -0.82 12.61
CA LEU A 43 -0.88 -0.43 12.56
C LEU A 43 -0.70 1.02 12.07
N GLY A 44 -1.49 1.45 11.09
CA GLY A 44 -1.48 2.84 10.60
C GLY A 44 -1.88 3.84 11.68
N LYS A 45 -2.88 3.53 12.50
CA LYS A 45 -3.25 4.35 13.67
C LYS A 45 -2.12 4.39 14.71
N ILE A 46 -1.45 3.26 14.97
CA ILE A 46 -0.28 3.23 15.85
C ILE A 46 0.84 4.12 15.29
N CYS A 47 1.12 4.03 13.98
CA CYS A 47 2.09 4.88 13.30
C CYS A 47 1.74 6.38 13.42
N ARG A 48 0.46 6.74 13.36
CA ARG A 48 -0.02 8.13 13.53
C ARG A 48 0.33 8.69 14.90
N ILE A 49 0.01 7.95 15.97
CA ILE A 49 0.18 8.43 17.35
C ILE A 49 1.64 8.40 17.83
N LEU A 50 2.52 7.65 17.15
CA LEU A 50 3.95 7.64 17.43
C LEU A 50 4.63 8.90 16.94
N LYS A 51 5.60 9.42 17.70
CA LYS A 51 6.49 10.51 17.25
C LYS A 51 7.40 10.05 16.12
N PRO A 52 7.95 10.96 15.30
CA PRO A 52 9.03 10.63 14.37
C PRO A 52 10.17 9.89 15.08
N ASN A 53 10.69 8.82 14.46
CA ASN A 53 11.64 7.87 15.07
C ASN A 53 11.12 7.09 16.30
N GLY A 54 9.83 7.20 16.63
CA GLY A 54 9.18 6.41 17.66
C GLY A 54 9.21 4.92 17.32
N SER A 55 9.31 4.07 18.33
CA SER A 55 9.47 2.62 18.13
C SER A 55 8.17 1.87 18.38
N MET A 56 7.89 0.86 17.55
CA MET A 56 6.77 -0.06 17.73
C MET A 56 7.30 -1.47 17.96
N VAL A 57 6.75 -2.16 18.95
CA VAL A 57 6.94 -3.59 19.17
C VAL A 57 5.60 -4.28 18.98
N VAL A 58 5.55 -5.27 18.09
CA VAL A 58 4.34 -6.05 17.81
C VAL A 58 4.60 -7.53 18.06
N GLN A 59 3.63 -8.21 18.67
CA GLN A 59 3.62 -9.67 18.80
C GLN A 59 2.33 -10.22 18.17
N GLU A 60 2.46 -11.19 17.28
CA GLU A 60 1.34 -11.78 16.54
C GLU A 60 1.59 -13.27 16.29
N PRO A 61 0.57 -14.14 16.34
CA PRO A 61 0.68 -15.53 15.93
C PRO A 61 0.73 -15.61 14.42
N VAL A 62 1.74 -16.31 13.91
CA VAL A 62 1.94 -16.57 12.49
C VAL A 62 1.94 -18.06 12.22
N ASN A 63 1.60 -18.44 10.99
CA ASN A 63 1.71 -19.81 10.52
C ASN A 63 2.49 -19.85 9.19
N GLU A 64 3.40 -20.81 9.08
CA GLU A 64 4.15 -21.09 7.85
C GLU A 64 3.39 -22.04 6.91
N SER A 65 2.46 -22.83 7.46
CA SER A 65 1.71 -23.82 6.70
C SER A 65 0.81 -23.14 5.65
N PRO A 66 0.81 -23.61 4.40
CA PRO A 66 -0.01 -23.03 3.34
C PRO A 66 -1.51 -23.33 3.48
N GLU A 67 -1.92 -24.26 4.33
CA GLU A 67 -3.31 -24.71 4.46
C GLU A 67 -4.16 -23.83 5.39
N SER A 68 -3.54 -23.01 6.22
CA SER A 68 -4.24 -22.22 7.24
C SER A 68 -4.50 -20.79 6.75
N ALA A 69 -5.68 -20.52 6.19
CA ALA A 69 -6.05 -19.19 5.69
C ALA A 69 -6.26 -18.12 6.80
N GLN A 70 -6.27 -18.52 8.07
CA GLN A 70 -6.63 -17.64 9.20
C GLN A 70 -5.44 -16.85 9.76
N LEU A 71 -4.23 -17.42 9.73
CA LEU A 71 -3.02 -16.79 10.25
C LEU A 71 -2.13 -16.30 9.11
N LYS A 72 -1.50 -15.14 9.31
CA LYS A 72 -0.55 -14.61 8.35
C LYS A 72 0.77 -15.38 8.40
N ARG A 73 1.47 -15.43 7.27
CA ARG A 73 2.88 -15.82 7.23
C ARG A 73 3.77 -14.71 7.78
N LYS A 74 5.02 -15.04 8.14
CA LYS A 74 6.00 -14.04 8.61
C LYS A 74 6.20 -12.92 7.60
N GLU A 75 6.29 -13.26 6.32
CA GLU A 75 6.51 -12.30 5.23
C GLU A 75 5.30 -11.40 5.03
N GLN A 76 4.09 -11.94 5.20
CA GLN A 76 2.85 -11.19 5.10
C GLN A 76 2.72 -10.19 6.26
N LEU A 77 3.10 -10.58 7.49
CA LEU A 77 3.14 -9.68 8.63
C LEU A 77 4.15 -8.54 8.41
N ILE A 78 5.37 -8.85 7.96
CA ILE A 78 6.38 -7.85 7.61
C ILE A 78 5.85 -6.90 6.53
N SER A 79 5.20 -7.43 5.49
CA SER A 79 4.59 -6.63 4.43
C SER A 79 3.51 -5.68 4.99
N THR A 80 2.65 -6.16 5.88
CA THR A 80 1.61 -5.35 6.54
C THR A 80 2.22 -4.21 7.37
N ILE A 81 3.32 -4.47 8.08
CA ILE A 81 4.07 -3.46 8.84
C ILE A 81 4.69 -2.41 7.91
N LYS A 82 5.25 -2.82 6.76
CA LYS A 82 5.77 -1.87 5.76
C LYS A 82 4.66 -1.00 5.17
N LEU A 83 3.55 -1.61 4.77
CA LEU A 83 2.41 -0.92 4.15
C LEU A 83 1.70 0.06 5.10
N SER A 84 1.81 -0.16 6.41
CA SER A 84 1.31 0.78 7.43
C SER A 84 2.27 1.95 7.72
N GLY A 85 3.42 2.01 7.04
CA GLY A 85 4.33 3.15 7.06
C GLY A 85 5.51 3.04 8.01
N PHE A 86 5.81 1.84 8.55
CA PHE A 86 6.97 1.62 9.40
C PHE A 86 8.24 1.30 8.59
N VAL A 87 9.39 1.67 9.17
CA VAL A 87 10.75 1.42 8.66
C VAL A 87 11.59 0.72 9.74
N ASP A 88 12.85 0.39 9.42
CA ASP A 88 13.80 -0.27 10.33
C ASP A 88 13.22 -1.55 11.00
N ILE A 89 12.65 -2.42 10.18
CA ILE A 89 11.97 -3.64 10.65
C ILE A 89 13.01 -4.70 11.02
N SER A 90 12.96 -5.18 12.27
CA SER A 90 13.82 -6.25 12.77
C SER A 90 13.43 -7.61 12.20
N GLN A 91 14.33 -8.58 12.29
CA GLN A 91 13.98 -9.98 12.00
C GLN A 91 12.96 -10.49 13.03
N PRO A 92 12.02 -11.38 12.63
CA PRO A 92 11.03 -11.96 13.54
C PRO A 92 11.69 -12.86 14.58
N GLU A 93 11.57 -12.50 15.86
CA GLU A 93 12.08 -13.29 16.99
C GLU A 93 10.97 -14.21 17.50
N LYS A 94 11.27 -15.50 17.72
CA LYS A 94 10.30 -16.46 18.23
C LYS A 94 10.09 -16.23 19.73
N ILE A 95 8.84 -16.26 20.19
CA ILE A 95 8.52 -16.21 21.62
C ILE A 95 8.10 -17.59 22.09
N GLU A 96 8.67 -18.03 23.20
CA GLU A 96 8.23 -19.23 23.91
C GLU A 96 6.99 -18.89 24.74
N LEU A 97 5.93 -19.67 24.53
CA LEU A 97 4.65 -19.52 25.23
C LEU A 97 4.45 -20.65 26.24
N SER A 98 3.63 -20.38 27.26
CA SER A 98 3.19 -21.42 28.19
C SER A 98 2.19 -22.37 27.51
N SER A 99 2.03 -23.59 28.04
CA SER A 99 1.06 -24.56 27.53
C SER A 99 -0.38 -24.03 27.55
N GLU A 100 -0.72 -23.23 28.57
CA GLU A 100 -2.05 -22.61 28.74
C GLU A 100 -2.33 -21.57 27.64
N ASP A 101 -1.33 -20.74 27.33
CA ASP A 101 -1.45 -19.75 26.26
C ASP A 101 -1.58 -20.42 24.89
N ILE A 102 -0.86 -21.53 24.69
CA ILE A 102 -0.91 -22.28 23.44
C ILE A 102 -2.32 -22.81 23.20
N GLU A 103 -2.92 -23.47 24.18
CA GLU A 103 -4.29 -23.97 24.08
C GLU A 103 -5.29 -22.83 23.82
N SER A 104 -5.11 -21.69 24.48
CA SER A 104 -5.95 -20.50 24.29
C SER A 104 -5.91 -19.99 22.85
N ILE A 105 -4.73 -19.89 22.24
CA ILE A 105 -4.57 -19.43 20.85
C ILE A 105 -5.09 -20.47 19.86
N GLN A 106 -4.89 -21.77 20.11
CA GLN A 106 -5.40 -22.85 19.25
C GLN A 106 -6.93 -22.82 19.19
N ASN A 107 -7.58 -22.61 20.33
CA ASN A 107 -9.04 -22.50 20.42
C ASN A 107 -9.57 -21.29 19.64
N LEU A 108 -8.84 -20.18 19.62
CA LEU A 108 -9.22 -18.96 18.89
C LEU A 108 -8.93 -19.03 17.38
N SER A 109 -7.82 -19.65 17.00
CA SER A 109 -7.28 -19.63 15.63
C SER A 109 -7.60 -20.88 14.83
N LEU A 110 -8.35 -21.84 15.40
CA LEU A 110 -8.77 -23.11 14.78
C LEU A 110 -7.61 -23.93 14.14
N THR A 111 -6.38 -23.65 14.53
CA THR A 111 -5.15 -24.21 13.94
C THR A 111 -4.23 -24.68 15.06
N LYS A 112 -3.72 -25.91 14.95
CA LYS A 112 -2.84 -26.53 15.95
C LYS A 112 -1.38 -26.05 15.84
N GLU A 113 -0.96 -25.66 14.64
CA GLU A 113 0.40 -25.25 14.35
C GLU A 113 0.48 -23.74 14.15
N PHE A 114 1.08 -23.03 15.11
CA PHE A 114 1.35 -21.61 14.99
C PHE A 114 2.62 -21.29 15.77
N GLN A 115 3.17 -20.12 15.50
CA GLN A 115 4.32 -19.61 16.20
C GLN A 115 4.09 -18.14 16.50
N VAL A 116 4.27 -17.69 17.74
CA VAL A 116 4.23 -16.24 18.03
C VAL A 116 5.59 -15.63 17.69
N VAL A 117 5.55 -14.53 16.96
CA VAL A 117 6.74 -13.77 16.58
C VAL A 117 6.67 -12.35 17.13
N LYS A 118 7.81 -11.86 17.59
CA LYS A 118 8.04 -10.47 17.98
C LYS A 118 8.76 -9.74 16.86
N ILE A 119 8.25 -8.60 16.46
CA ILE A 119 8.88 -7.73 15.47
C ILE A 119 8.96 -6.32 16.06
N THR A 120 10.13 -5.71 15.93
CA THR A 120 10.35 -4.30 16.28
C THR A 120 10.49 -3.48 15.00
N SER A 121 9.95 -2.28 15.00
CA SER A 121 10.02 -1.36 13.86
C SER A 121 9.97 0.09 14.36
N LYS A 122 10.18 1.06 13.47
CA LYS A 122 10.17 2.48 13.79
C LYS A 122 9.29 3.28 12.86
N LYS A 123 8.70 4.35 13.38
CA LYS A 123 8.12 5.40 12.55
C LYS A 123 9.27 6.14 11.84
N PRO A 124 9.15 6.45 10.53
CA PRO A 124 10.08 7.30 9.83
C PRO A 124 10.30 8.65 10.53
N ASN A 125 11.36 9.36 10.14
CA ASN A 125 11.72 10.67 10.70
C ASN A 125 10.84 11.83 10.18
N TYR A 126 9.70 11.55 9.57
CA TYR A 126 8.77 12.54 9.03
C TYR A 126 7.33 12.19 9.39
N GLU A 127 6.45 13.19 9.41
CA GLU A 127 5.01 12.98 9.58
C GLU A 127 4.33 12.80 8.22
N VAL A 128 3.37 11.89 8.16
CA VAL A 128 2.51 11.71 6.98
C VAL A 128 1.73 13.01 6.72
N GLY A 129 1.96 13.63 5.56
CA GLY A 129 1.46 14.97 5.23
C GLY A 129 2.49 16.09 5.34
N SER A 130 3.70 15.80 5.85
CA SER A 130 4.81 16.74 5.81
C SER A 130 5.32 16.89 4.38
N THR A 131 5.25 18.10 3.84
CA THR A 131 5.83 18.43 2.54
C THR A 131 7.29 18.83 2.74
N SER A 132 8.20 17.97 2.30
CA SER A 132 9.60 18.37 2.15
C SER A 132 9.78 18.84 0.71
N GLN A 133 10.12 20.12 0.52
CA GLN A 133 10.51 20.61 -0.80
C GLN A 133 11.74 19.80 -1.24
N LEU A 134 11.53 18.89 -2.19
CA LEU A 134 12.63 18.21 -2.84
C LEU A 134 13.47 19.29 -3.51
N LYS A 135 14.72 19.46 -3.07
CA LYS A 135 15.72 20.26 -3.81
C LYS A 135 16.09 19.50 -5.08
N ILE A 136 15.14 19.43 -6.01
CA ILE A 136 15.40 19.00 -7.38
C ILE A 136 16.14 20.18 -8.00
N SER A 137 17.47 20.13 -7.97
CA SER A 137 18.27 21.04 -8.76
C SER A 137 18.02 20.70 -10.24
N PHE A 138 17.11 21.42 -10.89
CA PHE A 138 16.96 21.46 -12.36
C PHE A 138 18.15 22.16 -13.03
N GLY A 139 19.35 22.03 -12.46
CA GLY A 139 20.58 22.41 -13.12
C GLY A 139 20.78 21.46 -14.29
N LYS A 140 20.77 22.01 -15.51
CA LYS A 140 21.04 21.28 -16.75
C LYS A 140 22.33 20.48 -16.58
N LYS A 141 22.24 19.17 -16.34
CA LYS A 141 23.40 18.29 -16.53
C LYS A 141 23.70 18.30 -18.01
N LYS A 142 24.94 18.63 -18.38
CA LYS A 142 25.42 18.51 -19.76
C LYS A 142 25.24 17.05 -20.17
N VAL A 143 24.32 16.80 -21.09
CA VAL A 143 24.09 15.49 -21.70
C VAL A 143 25.29 15.19 -22.59
N ASP A 144 25.90 14.03 -22.38
CA ASP A 144 26.92 13.48 -23.27
C ASP A 144 26.23 13.08 -24.60
N LYS A 145 26.84 13.43 -25.74
CA LYS A 145 26.22 13.43 -27.08
C LYS A 145 25.76 12.06 -27.62
N SER A 146 25.91 10.99 -26.86
CA SER A 146 25.55 9.63 -27.28
C SER A 146 24.13 9.20 -26.89
N GLN A 147 23.35 10.03 -26.20
CA GLN A 147 21.96 9.72 -25.80
C GLN A 147 20.93 10.77 -26.24
N GLU A 148 21.31 11.62 -27.19
CA GLU A 148 20.49 12.77 -27.65
C GLU A 148 19.19 12.33 -28.32
N TYR A 149 19.18 11.20 -29.03
CA TYR A 149 17.99 10.66 -29.70
C TYR A 149 16.93 10.14 -28.71
N VAL A 150 17.34 9.33 -27.71
CA VAL A 150 16.40 8.71 -26.76
C VAL A 150 15.88 9.73 -25.74
N ALA A 151 16.70 10.70 -25.34
CA ALA A 151 16.24 11.79 -24.48
C ALA A 151 15.25 12.74 -25.18
N LYS A 152 15.40 12.96 -26.50
CA LYS A 152 14.42 13.71 -27.31
C LYS A 152 13.07 12.98 -27.43
N LEU A 153 13.08 11.65 -27.60
CA LEU A 153 11.85 10.86 -27.68
C LEU A 153 11.03 10.85 -26.38
N TRP A 154 11.70 10.93 -25.23
CA TRP A 154 11.04 10.87 -23.92
C TRP A 154 10.73 12.24 -23.32
N THR A 155 11.12 13.34 -23.97
CA THR A 155 10.88 14.71 -23.51
C THR A 155 10.02 15.47 -24.52
N LEU A 156 8.78 15.05 -24.73
CA LEU A 156 7.76 15.89 -25.36
C LEU A 156 7.33 16.97 -24.36
N SER A 157 8.19 17.96 -24.14
CA SER A 157 7.84 19.19 -23.44
C SER A 157 7.08 20.12 -24.38
N THR A 158 6.05 20.77 -23.85
CA THR A 158 5.09 21.70 -24.49
C THR A 158 5.68 22.87 -25.29
N PHE A 159 6.99 22.99 -25.38
CA PHE A 159 7.69 24.01 -26.17
C PHE A 159 8.04 23.54 -27.60
N ASP A 160 7.90 22.25 -27.91
CA ASP A 160 8.28 21.64 -29.19
C ASP A 160 7.16 21.65 -30.24
N MET A 161 5.97 22.18 -29.92
CA MET A 161 4.86 22.32 -30.89
C MET A 161 5.01 23.53 -31.84
N LEU A 162 6.07 24.31 -31.72
CA LEU A 162 6.32 25.51 -32.54
C LEU A 162 7.48 25.35 -33.54
N ASP A 163 8.11 24.17 -33.62
CA ASP A 163 9.21 23.92 -34.55
C ASP A 163 8.68 23.21 -35.81
N ASP A 164 8.60 23.93 -36.94
CA ASP A 164 8.12 23.44 -38.25
C ASP A 164 9.00 22.30 -38.83
N ASP A 165 10.16 22.03 -38.21
CA ASP A 165 11.13 21.01 -38.64
C ASP A 165 10.93 19.64 -37.95
N ILE A 166 9.91 19.47 -37.11
CA ILE A 166 9.53 18.14 -36.60
C ILE A 166 8.70 17.42 -37.66
N GLN A 167 9.34 16.57 -38.45
CA GLN A 167 8.62 15.53 -39.19
C GLN A 167 7.99 14.56 -38.19
N LEU A 168 6.70 14.78 -37.89
CA LEU A 168 5.87 13.80 -37.21
C LEU A 168 5.96 12.50 -38.00
N VAL A 169 6.43 11.43 -37.34
CA VAL A 169 6.38 10.09 -37.92
C VAL A 169 4.92 9.78 -38.21
N ASP A 170 4.64 9.30 -39.41
CA ASP A 170 3.30 8.92 -39.82
C ASP A 170 2.86 7.73 -38.96
N ASP A 171 1.90 7.97 -38.05
CA ASP A 171 1.36 6.94 -37.16
C ASP A 171 0.77 5.77 -37.96
N ASP A 172 0.29 6.01 -39.20
CA ASP A 172 -0.22 4.98 -40.11
C ASP A 172 0.89 4.05 -40.63
N ALA A 173 2.16 4.48 -40.62
CA ALA A 173 3.30 3.64 -40.99
C ALA A 173 3.73 2.67 -39.87
N LEU A 174 3.23 2.87 -38.65
CA LEU A 174 3.50 2.02 -37.48
C LEU A 174 2.42 0.96 -37.25
N LEU A 175 1.30 1.04 -37.97
CA LEU A 175 0.23 0.06 -37.93
C LEU A 175 0.48 -1.03 -38.99
N ASP A 176 0.36 -2.29 -38.60
CA ASP A 176 0.38 -3.40 -39.55
C ASP A 176 -1.02 -3.69 -40.11
N ALA A 177 -1.09 -4.58 -41.10
CA ALA A 177 -2.34 -4.91 -41.77
C ALA A 177 -3.37 -5.60 -40.84
N ASP A 178 -2.93 -6.14 -39.70
CA ASP A 178 -3.79 -6.73 -38.70
C ASP A 178 -4.41 -5.63 -37.80
N ASP A 179 -3.66 -4.60 -37.43
CA ASP A 179 -4.15 -3.45 -36.63
C ASP A 179 -5.20 -2.59 -37.36
N LEU A 180 -5.18 -2.56 -38.70
CA LEU A 180 -6.17 -1.87 -39.53
C LEU A 180 -7.53 -2.59 -39.59
N THR A 181 -7.62 -3.82 -39.08
CA THR A 181 -8.88 -4.56 -39.07
C THR A 181 -9.77 -4.04 -37.95
N THR A 182 -10.81 -3.27 -38.32
CA THR A 182 -11.89 -2.97 -37.38
C THR A 182 -12.53 -4.29 -36.93
N PRO A 183 -12.56 -4.59 -35.62
CA PRO A 183 -13.22 -5.78 -35.12
C PRO A 183 -14.70 -5.76 -35.49
N ASP A 184 -15.25 -6.93 -35.82
CA ASP A 184 -16.63 -7.09 -36.30
C ASP A 184 -17.62 -6.34 -35.39
N PRO A 185 -18.53 -5.51 -35.94
CA PRO A 185 -19.43 -4.66 -35.14
C PRO A 185 -20.64 -5.43 -34.57
N LEU A 186 -20.83 -6.69 -34.97
CA LEU A 186 -21.98 -7.52 -34.62
C LEU A 186 -22.09 -7.91 -33.13
N PRO A 187 -21.02 -8.16 -32.37
CA PRO A 187 -21.07 -8.36 -30.92
C PRO A 187 -20.96 -7.05 -30.11
N LEU A 188 -20.63 -5.92 -30.76
CA LEU A 188 -20.47 -4.60 -30.12
C LEU A 188 -21.80 -3.85 -29.93
N ASN A 189 -22.91 -4.35 -30.49
CA ASN A 189 -24.24 -3.78 -30.33
C ASN A 189 -24.92 -4.22 -29.03
N SER A 190 -24.34 -3.91 -27.87
CA SER A 190 -25.09 -4.02 -26.62
C SER A 190 -26.39 -3.20 -26.75
N THR A 191 -27.55 -3.85 -26.68
CA THR A 191 -28.90 -3.28 -26.85
C THR A 191 -29.19 -2.22 -25.77
N CYS A 192 -28.59 -1.04 -25.85
CA CYS A 192 -28.91 0.10 -25.01
C CYS A 192 -29.87 1.04 -25.76
N GLY A 193 -31.16 0.89 -25.47
CA GLY A 193 -32.16 1.96 -25.63
C GLY A 193 -32.52 2.40 -27.06
N TYR A 194 -32.99 1.50 -27.93
CA TYR A 194 -33.74 1.92 -29.12
C TYR A 194 -35.19 2.23 -28.74
N GLY A 195 -35.42 3.48 -28.33
CA GLY A 195 -36.75 4.08 -28.15
C GLY A 195 -36.78 5.51 -28.70
N PRO A 196 -37.94 6.02 -29.16
CA PRO A 196 -38.04 7.21 -30.00
C PRO A 196 -37.68 8.56 -29.36
N ASN A 197 -37.29 8.60 -28.08
CA ASN A 197 -36.84 9.82 -27.40
C ASN A 197 -35.36 9.73 -27.00
N LYS A 198 -34.54 10.20 -27.92
CA LYS A 198 -33.08 10.32 -27.87
C LYS A 198 -32.70 11.51 -26.97
N ASN A 199 -31.68 11.33 -26.13
CA ASN A 199 -31.04 12.30 -25.21
C ASN A 199 -31.37 12.13 -23.71
N LYS A 200 -31.18 10.92 -23.16
CA LYS A 200 -30.86 10.78 -21.73
C LYS A 200 -29.69 9.84 -21.57
N ALA A 201 -28.64 10.30 -20.88
CA ALA A 201 -27.55 9.44 -20.44
C ALA A 201 -28.17 8.27 -19.65
N CYS A 202 -27.81 7.05 -20.04
CA CYS A 202 -28.30 5.86 -19.34
C CYS A 202 -27.73 5.86 -17.93
N THR A 203 -28.59 5.94 -16.91
CA THR A 203 -28.16 6.19 -15.52
C THR A 203 -27.35 5.05 -14.91
N ILE A 204 -27.33 3.85 -15.52
CA ILE A 204 -26.47 2.72 -15.15
C ILE A 204 -26.15 1.87 -16.39
N CYS A 205 -25.43 2.42 -17.38
CA CYS A 205 -25.00 1.65 -18.57
C CYS A 205 -23.50 1.36 -18.56
N SER A 206 -23.14 0.12 -18.83
CA SER A 206 -21.76 -0.32 -19.08
C SER A 206 -21.20 0.16 -20.43
N CYS A 207 -22.04 0.78 -21.27
CA CYS A 207 -21.70 1.24 -22.61
C CYS A 207 -20.87 2.54 -22.67
N GLY A 208 -20.55 3.17 -21.53
CA GLY A 208 -19.58 4.26 -21.44
C GLY A 208 -19.95 5.60 -22.11
N ARG A 209 -21.10 5.69 -22.80
CA ARG A 209 -21.64 6.95 -23.35
C ARG A 209 -22.35 7.73 -22.24
N ALA A 210 -21.56 8.47 -21.46
CA ALA A 210 -22.03 9.61 -20.68
C ALA A 210 -22.27 10.82 -21.61
#